data_AF-A0A7R9UJF2-F1
#
_entry.id   AF-A0A7R9UJF2-F1
#
_cell.length_a   1.000
_cell.length_b   1.000
_cell.length_c   1.000
_cell.angle_alpha   90.00
_cell.angle_beta   90.00
_cell.angle_gamma   90.00
#
_symmetry.space_group_name_H-M   'P 1'
#
loop_
_entity.id
_entity.type
_entity.pdbx_description
1 polymer ?
#
loop_
_entity_poly.entity_id
_entity_poly.type
_entity_poly.pdbx_seq_one_letter_code
_entity_poly.pdbx_strand_id
1 'polypeptide(L)'
;VDAQPIATSIQLLPIYLSACSRMLCLAGETYLSRLWCLIELFVFVETGGSAERIDVRFVTADGGAEAIGAVDVRTALCSNAADADRLRATIEASFAGAGAFNARMTELIGAGLARPSPRPRAGDRAE
;
A
#
# COMPACT_ATOMS: atom_id res chain seq x y z
N VAL A 1 -13.41 0.28 -8.55
CA VAL A 1 -12.46 1.21 -9.20
C VAL A 1 -11.92 0.49 -10.42
N ASP A 2 -12.08 1.13 -11.56
CA ASP A 2 -12.38 0.53 -12.86
C ASP A 2 -11.28 -0.29 -13.54
N ALA A 3 -11.76 -1.24 -14.34
CA ALA A 3 -11.04 -2.16 -15.19
C ALA A 3 -10.31 -1.46 -16.35
N GLN A 4 -9.11 -0.92 -16.08
CA GLN A 4 -8.08 -0.77 -17.12
C GLN A 4 -7.29 -2.08 -17.24
N PRO A 5 -6.65 -2.38 -18.39
CA PRO A 5 -5.75 -3.52 -18.49
C PRO A 5 -4.65 -3.37 -17.43
N ILE A 6 -4.65 -4.28 -16.45
CA ILE A 6 -3.75 -4.20 -15.29
C ILE A 6 -2.28 -4.11 -15.70
N ALA A 7 -1.91 -4.68 -16.86
CA ALA A 7 -0.59 -4.55 -17.43
C ALA A 7 -0.16 -3.08 -17.64
N THR A 8 -1.05 -2.23 -18.15
CA THR A 8 -0.77 -0.81 -18.38
C THR A 8 -0.73 -0.05 -17.06
N SER A 9 -1.67 -0.34 -16.14
CA SER A 9 -1.70 0.30 -14.82
C SER A 9 -0.47 -0.04 -13.97
N ILE A 10 0.01 -1.29 -13.99
CA ILE A 10 1.25 -1.70 -13.30
C ILE A 10 2.46 -0.93 -13.84
N GLN A 11 2.58 -0.80 -15.17
CA GLN A 11 3.73 -0.13 -15.79
C GLN A 11 3.81 1.36 -15.46
N LEU A 12 2.65 2.02 -15.32
CA LEU A 12 2.58 3.45 -15.02
C LEU A 12 2.52 3.76 -13.52
N LEU A 13 2.24 2.75 -12.69
CA LEU A 13 2.15 2.92 -11.23
C LEU A 13 3.38 3.62 -10.62
N PRO A 14 4.63 3.28 -11.02
CA PRO A 14 5.81 4.02 -10.56
C PRO A 14 5.79 5.51 -10.88
N ILE A 15 5.30 5.87 -12.07
CA ILE A 15 5.22 7.27 -12.52
C ILE A 15 4.17 8.02 -11.69
N TYR A 16 3.01 7.41 -11.46
CA TYR A 16 1.95 8.02 -10.65
C TYR A 16 2.38 8.24 -9.20
N LEU A 17 3.02 7.24 -8.59
CA LEU A 17 3.40 7.29 -7.19
C LEU A 17 4.62 8.17 -6.93
N SER A 18 5.59 8.22 -7.85
CA SER A 18 6.72 9.14 -7.74
C SER A 18 6.31 10.62 -7.80
N ALA A 19 5.20 10.94 -8.47
CA ALA A 19 4.62 12.28 -8.48
C ALA A 19 3.92 12.65 -7.16
N CYS A 20 3.66 11.69 -6.26
CA CYS A 20 2.99 11.95 -4.98
C CYS A 20 3.96 12.50 -3.93
N SER A 21 3.59 13.61 -3.29
CA SER A 21 4.36 14.13 -2.16
C SER A 21 4.19 13.28 -0.90
N ARG A 22 2.99 12.71 -0.69
CA ARG A 22 2.61 11.88 0.45
C ARG A 22 1.57 10.85 0.02
N MET A 23 1.49 9.74 0.74
CA MET A 23 0.51 8.68 0.54
C MET A 23 -0.35 8.51 1.80
N LEU A 24 -1.67 8.65 1.67
CA LEU A 24 -2.65 8.40 2.73
C LEU A 24 -3.38 7.09 2.44
N CYS A 25 -3.31 6.15 3.37
CA CYS A 25 -3.94 4.84 3.28
C CYS A 25 -5.08 4.76 4.27
N LEU A 26 -6.32 4.72 3.78
CA LEU A 26 -7.51 4.48 4.60
C LEU A 26 -7.75 2.97 4.65
N ALA A 27 -7.22 2.34 5.69
CA ALA A 27 -7.25 0.90 5.87
C ALA A 27 -8.59 0.44 6.47
N GLY A 28 -9.50 -0.03 5.61
CA GLY A 28 -10.67 -0.81 6.04
C GLY A 28 -10.32 -2.29 6.27
N GLU A 29 -11.33 -3.10 6.59
CA GLU A 29 -11.19 -4.53 6.93
C GLU A 29 -10.42 -5.34 5.89
N THR A 30 -10.61 -5.03 4.61
CA THR A 30 -9.99 -5.77 3.50
C THR A 30 -8.75 -5.09 2.93
N TYR A 31 -8.32 -3.93 3.44
CA TYR A 31 -7.26 -3.14 2.79
C TYR A 31 -5.93 -3.92 2.75
N LEU A 32 -5.53 -4.49 3.89
CA LEU A 32 -4.27 -5.20 4.05
C LEU A 32 -4.26 -6.60 3.42
N SER A 33 -5.42 -7.13 3.09
CA SER A 33 -5.55 -8.40 2.36
C SER A 33 -5.67 -8.21 0.86
N ARG A 34 -5.63 -6.98 0.32
CA ARG A 34 -5.72 -6.74 -1.13
C ARG A 34 -4.33 -6.55 -1.74
N LEU A 35 -4.02 -7.39 -2.71
CA LEU A 35 -2.69 -7.43 -3.35
C LEU A 35 -2.30 -6.08 -3.97
N TRP A 36 -3.25 -5.40 -4.60
CA TRP A 36 -3.01 -4.10 -5.20
C TRP A 36 -2.61 -3.03 -4.17
N CYS A 37 -3.30 -2.97 -3.03
CA CYS A 37 -2.99 -2.00 -1.97
C CYS A 37 -1.58 -2.18 -1.41
N LEU A 38 -1.13 -3.43 -1.27
CA LEU A 38 0.23 -3.73 -0.82
C LEU A 38 1.28 -3.29 -1.85
N ILE A 39 0.99 -3.49 -3.14
CA ILE A 39 1.89 -3.11 -4.23
C ILE A 39 2.01 -1.61 -4.37
N GLU A 40 0.92 -0.86 -4.22
CA GLU A 40 0.97 0.61 -4.25
C GLU A 40 1.89 1.16 -3.15
N LEU A 41 1.75 0.66 -1.92
CA LEU A 41 2.61 1.06 -0.81
C LEU A 41 4.09 0.76 -1.09
N PHE A 42 4.36 -0.45 -1.60
CA PHE A 42 5.71 -0.88 -1.93
C PHE A 42 6.31 -0.01 -3.04
N VAL A 43 5.60 0.14 -4.17
CA VAL A 43 6.07 0.92 -5.33
C VAL A 43 6.27 2.38 -4.95
N PHE A 44 5.44 2.95 -4.08
CA PHE A 44 5.62 4.32 -3.60
C PHE A 44 7.01 4.49 -2.98
N VAL A 45 7.43 3.57 -2.09
CA VAL A 45 8.74 3.64 -1.43
C VAL A 45 9.89 3.41 -2.40
N GLU A 46 9.80 2.40 -3.27
CA GLU A 46 10.87 2.09 -4.23
C GLU A 46 11.08 3.17 -5.30
N THR A 47 10.06 3.99 -5.56
CA THR A 47 10.12 5.06 -6.57
C THR A 47 10.55 6.41 -5.99
N GLY A 48 11.19 6.37 -4.82
CA GLY A 48 11.74 7.54 -4.13
C GLY A 48 10.84 8.05 -3.00
N GLY A 49 9.68 7.44 -2.77
CA GLY A 49 8.90 7.56 -1.54
C GLY A 49 9.71 7.21 -0.30
N SER A 50 9.18 7.57 0.87
CA SER A 50 9.78 7.13 2.13
C SER A 50 8.68 6.75 3.11
N ALA A 51 9.00 5.91 4.10
CA ALA A 51 8.05 5.51 5.13
C ALA A 51 7.48 6.73 5.88
N GLU A 52 8.30 7.78 6.05
CA GLU A 52 7.92 9.08 6.61
C GLU A 52 7.05 9.92 5.68
N ARG A 53 6.59 9.40 4.55
CA ARG A 53 5.60 10.04 3.67
C ARG A 53 4.33 9.21 3.52
N ILE A 54 4.25 8.06 4.19
CA ILE A 54 3.06 7.21 4.29
C ILE A 54 2.32 7.54 5.61
N ASP A 55 1.01 7.73 5.52
CA ASP A 55 0.09 7.87 6.65
C ASP A 55 -0.98 6.77 6.54
N VAL A 56 -1.10 5.90 7.55
CA VAL A 56 -2.08 4.82 7.56
C VAL A 56 -3.12 5.11 8.64
N ARG A 57 -4.40 5.09 8.25
CA ARG A 57 -5.54 5.28 9.16
C ARG A 57 -6.48 4.10 9.03
N PHE A 58 -6.64 3.34 10.11
CA PHE A 58 -7.70 2.34 10.16
C PHE A 58 -9.05 3.02 10.27
N VAL A 59 -9.96 2.60 9.40
CA VAL A 59 -11.36 3.07 9.41
C VAL A 59 -12.24 2.13 10.24
N THR A 60 -11.69 1.00 10.70
CA THR A 60 -12.35 0.00 11.53
C THR A 60 -12.17 0.28 13.02
N ALA A 61 -13.14 -0.16 13.83
CA ALA A 61 -13.19 0.13 15.27
C ALA A 61 -12.07 -0.54 16.10
N ASP A 62 -11.47 -1.61 15.57
CA ASP A 62 -10.46 -2.44 16.22
C ASP A 62 -9.00 -1.97 15.97
N GLY A 63 -8.80 -0.92 15.16
CA GLY A 63 -7.47 -0.32 14.96
C GLY A 63 -6.46 -1.23 14.24
N GLY A 64 -6.92 -2.36 13.69
CA GLY A 64 -6.23 -3.17 12.68
C GLY A 64 -4.87 -3.79 13.05
N ALA A 65 -4.47 -3.79 14.33
CA ALA A 65 -3.16 -4.34 14.75
C ALA A 65 -2.99 -5.82 14.37
N GLU A 66 -4.04 -6.63 14.55
CA GLU A 66 -4.06 -8.04 14.13
C GLU A 66 -3.95 -8.17 12.60
N ALA A 67 -4.61 -7.28 11.85
CA ALA A 67 -4.59 -7.28 10.39
C ALA A 67 -3.18 -6.98 9.82
N ILE A 68 -2.34 -6.23 10.54
CA ILE A 68 -0.94 -5.99 10.14
C ILE A 68 -0.12 -7.27 10.26
N GLY A 69 -0.26 -8.01 11.37
CA GLY A 69 0.44 -9.28 11.56
C GLY A 69 0.01 -10.36 10.57
N ALA A 70 -1.21 -10.24 10.04
CA ALA A 70 -1.78 -11.14 9.04
C ALA A 70 -1.44 -10.76 7.58
N VAL A 71 -0.63 -9.73 7.33
CA VAL A 71 -0.22 -9.35 5.97
C VAL A 71 0.58 -10.48 5.33
N ASP A 72 -0.03 -11.10 4.31
CA ASP A 72 0.65 -12.09 3.47
C ASP A 72 0.25 -11.96 2.00
N VAL A 73 1.20 -11.58 1.17
CA VAL A 73 1.05 -11.45 -0.29
C VAL A 73 0.63 -12.76 -0.97
N ARG A 74 0.98 -13.92 -0.38
CA ARG A 74 0.66 -15.24 -0.94
C ARG A 74 -0.83 -15.55 -0.84
N THR A 75 -1.50 -15.02 0.18
CA THR A 75 -2.95 -15.20 0.41
C THR A 75 -3.76 -13.94 0.08
N ALA A 76 -3.08 -12.81 -0.20
CA ALA A 76 -3.72 -11.56 -0.57
C ALA A 76 -4.61 -11.71 -1.81
N LEU A 77 -5.79 -11.10 -1.74
CA LEU A 77 -6.87 -11.19 -2.70
C LEU A 77 -6.68 -10.22 -3.87
N CYS A 78 -7.14 -10.65 -5.03
CA CYS A 78 -7.31 -9.83 -6.22
C CYS A 78 -8.68 -10.14 -6.82
N SER A 79 -9.31 -9.17 -7.47
CA SER A 79 -10.59 -9.38 -8.18
C SER A 79 -10.45 -10.28 -9.41
N ASN A 80 -9.23 -10.45 -9.92
CA ASN A 80 -8.92 -11.32 -11.05
C ASN A 80 -7.75 -12.24 -10.69
N ALA A 81 -7.94 -13.54 -10.85
CA ALA A 81 -6.92 -14.57 -10.58
C ALA A 81 -5.68 -14.41 -11.46
N ALA A 82 -5.85 -14.10 -12.76
CA ALA A 82 -4.72 -13.93 -13.67
C ALA A 82 -3.84 -12.73 -13.26
N ASP A 83 -4.45 -11.68 -12.72
CA ASP A 83 -3.71 -10.52 -12.20
C ASP A 83 -3.06 -10.84 -10.86
N ALA A 84 -3.71 -11.65 -10.01
CA ALA A 84 -3.09 -12.14 -8.78
C ALA A 84 -1.77 -12.88 -9.07
N ASP A 85 -1.79 -13.79 -10.05
CA ASP A 85 -0.63 -14.59 -10.42
C ASP A 85 0.50 -13.73 -10.97
N ARG A 86 0.17 -12.76 -11.84
CA ARG A 86 1.16 -11.82 -12.40
C ARG A 86 1.82 -10.99 -11.31
N LEU A 87 1.02 -10.39 -10.43
CA LEU A 87 1.51 -9.53 -9.36
C LEU A 87 2.37 -10.32 -8.36
N ARG A 88 1.96 -11.54 -7.98
CA ARG A 88 2.76 -12.43 -7.13
C ARG A 88 4.05 -12.87 -7.82
N ALA A 89 4.01 -13.21 -9.11
CA ALA A 89 5.22 -13.56 -9.86
C ALA A 89 6.21 -12.39 -9.94
N THR A 90 5.72 -11.16 -10.14
CA THR A 90 6.56 -9.95 -10.10
C THR A 90 7.20 -9.79 -8.73
N ILE A 91 6.45 -9.98 -7.65
CA ILE A 91 6.96 -9.87 -6.27
C ILE A 91 8.04 -10.90 -6.00
N GLU A 92 7.79 -12.15 -6.41
CA GLU A 92 8.74 -13.24 -6.24
C GLU A 92 10.05 -12.99 -7.01
N ALA A 93 9.94 -12.46 -8.23
CA ALA A 93 11.09 -12.20 -9.09
C ALA A 93 11.88 -10.92 -8.73
N SER A 94 11.22 -9.90 -8.14
CA SER A 94 11.79 -8.55 -8.05
C SER A 94 12.16 -8.12 -6.63
N PHE A 95 11.50 -8.65 -5.59
CA PHE A 95 11.57 -8.09 -4.23
C PHE A 95 12.21 -9.04 -3.22
N ALA A 96 13.18 -9.85 -3.66
CA ALA A 96 13.81 -10.89 -2.84
C ALA A 96 12.82 -11.93 -2.26
N GLY A 97 11.70 -12.14 -2.96
CA GLY A 97 10.67 -13.13 -2.61
C GLY A 97 9.57 -12.59 -1.69
N ALA A 98 8.46 -13.34 -1.64
CA ALA A 98 7.27 -12.99 -0.87
C ALA A 98 7.51 -12.79 0.64
N GLY A 99 8.50 -13.48 1.24
CA GLY A 99 8.83 -13.32 2.65
C GLY A 99 9.40 -11.95 2.99
N ALA A 100 10.38 -11.50 2.20
CA ALA A 100 10.99 -10.18 2.35
C ALA A 100 9.97 -9.06 2.09
N PHE A 101 9.12 -9.23 1.07
CA PHE A 101 8.02 -8.33 0.79
C PHE A 101 7.06 -8.18 1.98
N ASN A 102 6.57 -9.30 2.55
CA ASN A 102 5.66 -9.26 3.70
C ASN A 102 6.29 -8.53 4.91
N ALA A 103 7.55 -8.84 5.24
CA ALA A 103 8.25 -8.19 6.34
C ALA A 103 8.37 -6.67 6.12
N ARG A 104 8.70 -6.27 4.89
CA ARG A 104 8.77 -4.86 4.51
C ARG A 104 7.42 -4.16 4.62
N MET A 105 6.34 -4.83 4.19
CA MET A 105 4.99 -4.28 4.30
C MET A 105 4.58 -4.04 5.75
N THR A 106 4.79 -5.01 6.63
CA THR A 106 4.53 -4.88 8.08
C THR A 106 5.28 -3.70 8.69
N GLU A 107 6.55 -3.52 8.34
CA GLU A 107 7.37 -2.38 8.77
C GLU A 107 6.79 -1.04 8.30
N LEU A 108 6.48 -0.92 6.99
CA LEU A 108 5.96 0.32 6.39
C LEU A 108 4.61 0.72 7.00
N ILE A 109 3.73 -0.25 7.21
CA ILE A 109 2.40 -0.01 7.78
C ILE A 109 2.54 0.40 9.26
N GLY A 110 3.37 -0.31 10.03
CA GLY A 110 3.65 0.03 11.43
C GLY A 110 4.22 1.44 11.58
N ALA A 111 5.19 1.80 10.74
CA ALA A 111 5.78 3.14 10.72
C ALA A 111 4.74 4.22 10.37
N GLY A 112 3.84 3.95 9.41
CA GLY A 112 2.76 4.87 9.03
C GLY A 112 1.75 5.13 10.13
N LEU A 113 1.46 4.14 10.99
CA LEU A 113 0.51 4.25 12.11
C LEU A 113 1.03 5.06 13.29
N ALA A 114 2.34 4.97 13.57
CA ALA A 114 2.98 5.72 14.65
C ALA A 114 2.96 7.24 14.41
N ARG A 115 2.46 7.70 13.24
CA ARG A 115 2.53 9.09 12.85
C ARG A 115 1.30 9.88 13.29
N PRO A 116 1.52 11.02 13.96
CA PRO A 116 0.43 11.96 14.21
C PRO A 116 -0.12 12.49 12.89
N SER A 117 -1.44 12.73 12.85
CA SER A 117 -2.09 13.33 11.68
C SER A 117 -1.33 14.60 11.27
N PRO A 118 -1.08 14.82 9.97
CA PRO A 118 -0.55 16.09 9.53
C PRO A 118 -1.43 17.22 10.07
N ARG A 119 -0.80 18.22 10.68
CA ARG A 119 -1.53 19.42 11.12
C ARG A 119 -2.13 20.07 9.88
N PRO A 120 -3.39 20.54 9.94
CA PRO A 120 -3.97 21.29 8.83
C PRO A 120 -3.03 22.44 8.47
N ARG A 121 -2.82 22.66 7.17
CA ARG A 121 -1.99 23.77 6.71
C ARG A 121 -2.63 25.06 7.23
N ALA A 122 -1.81 25.96 7.76
CA ALA A 122 -2.26 27.30 8.15
C ALA A 122 -2.77 28.00 6.87
N GLY A 123 -4.09 27.95 6.66
CA GLY A 123 -4.74 28.32 5.40
C GLY A 123 -6.10 27.62 5.19
N ASP A 124 -6.29 26.40 5.68
CA ASP A 124 -7.54 25.61 5.49
C ASP A 124 -8.69 26.01 6.45
N ARG A 125 -8.63 27.20 7.05
CA ARG A 125 -9.75 27.79 7.80
C ARG A 125 -10.04 29.19 7.27
N ALA A 126 -10.63 29.27 6.09
CA ALA A 126 -11.37 30.44 5.62
C ALA A 126 -12.15 30.07 4.34
N GLU A 127 -13.38 29.59 4.48
CA GLU A 127 -14.62 30.29 4.10
C GLU A 127 -15.84 29.49 4.58
#